data_AF-A0A6M0SXL5-F1
#
_entry.id   AF-A0A6M0SXL5-F1
#
_cell.length_a   1.000
_cell.length_b   1.000
_cell.length_c   1.000
_cell.angle_alpha   90.00
_cell.angle_beta   90.00
_cell.angle_gamma   90.00
#
_symmetry.space_group_name_H-M   'P 1'
#
loop_
_entity.id
_entity.type
_entity.pdbx_description
1 polymer ?
#
loop_
_entity_poly.entity_id
_entity_poly.type
_entity_poly.pdbx_seq_one_letter_code
_entity_poly.pdbx_strand_id
1 'polypeptide(L)'
;MLCPKCKEKISDNSIYCKICGTKLERKEVKQRNSLLDNEKAKNNNKILNKKAIFIVFITLITMIGTGFGTYKYVHAKKFNDLVKDADATFYKNNYNEAIQLYSEALSYKDDGKIKNKLSLAKAYKKNEDIYNQGLELINSKKYLEAIQKFNQVNKEALKIYNDSQEKVKECKQNYINDKLKLVEKNISSKEYEKVMQYLAQIENIDKNNSSVKNLKSTVEQRKEEEKKEKQEKEELNNRKNAESNNKLSKADVYKLLESNGLDEMEAVGPSPLTREKFSTHDEGMYGHDCYYIGGKGGNAILFVVDAITNKLYSCEKIDGRYIELTLIG
;
A
#
# COMPACT_ATOMS: atom_id res chain seq x y z
N MET A 1 -32.38 -56.22 -25.76
CA MET A 1 -32.19 -55.63 -27.13
C MET A 1 -31.08 -54.55 -27.13
N LEU A 2 -30.43 -54.23 -28.26
CA LEU A 2 -29.46 -53.10 -28.33
C LEU A 2 -30.16 -51.81 -28.77
N CYS A 3 -29.75 -50.66 -28.24
CA CYS A 3 -30.24 -49.36 -28.71
C CYS A 3 -29.88 -49.14 -30.19
N PRO A 4 -30.82 -48.77 -31.07
CA PRO A 4 -30.50 -48.49 -32.47
C PRO A 4 -29.59 -47.25 -32.64
N LYS A 5 -29.60 -46.33 -31.66
CA LYS A 5 -28.83 -45.08 -31.74
C LYS A 5 -27.43 -45.20 -31.11
N CYS A 6 -27.33 -45.72 -29.89
CA CYS A 6 -26.05 -45.77 -29.16
C CYS A 6 -25.48 -47.18 -28.98
N LYS A 7 -26.14 -48.22 -29.49
CA LYS A 7 -25.73 -49.64 -29.41
C LYS A 7 -25.57 -50.21 -27.99
N GLU A 8 -26.00 -49.49 -26.96
CA GLU A 8 -25.97 -49.95 -25.57
C GLU A 8 -26.97 -51.09 -25.32
N LYS A 9 -26.66 -51.99 -24.38
CA LYS A 9 -27.54 -53.11 -24.02
C LYS A 9 -28.70 -52.63 -23.17
N ILE A 10 -29.92 -52.80 -23.67
CA ILE A 10 -31.15 -52.36 -23.02
C ILE A 10 -31.89 -53.57 -22.44
N SER A 11 -32.35 -53.42 -21.19
CA SER A 11 -33.26 -54.37 -20.56
C SER A 11 -34.60 -54.43 -21.30
N ASP A 12 -35.15 -55.62 -21.46
CA ASP A 12 -36.21 -55.87 -22.44
C ASP A 12 -37.54 -55.15 -22.13
N ASN A 13 -37.69 -54.53 -20.96
CA ASN A 13 -38.88 -53.76 -20.58
C ASN A 13 -38.73 -52.23 -20.66
N SER A 14 -37.58 -51.69 -21.05
CA SER A 14 -37.38 -50.24 -21.12
C SER A 14 -38.00 -49.64 -22.40
N ILE A 15 -38.79 -48.56 -22.26
CA ILE A 15 -39.45 -47.85 -23.38
C ILE A 15 -38.50 -46.83 -24.04
N TYR A 16 -37.55 -46.33 -23.26
CA TYR A 16 -36.51 -45.38 -23.70
C TYR A 16 -35.13 -45.93 -23.35
N CYS A 17 -34.14 -45.62 -24.18
CA CYS A 17 -32.74 -45.87 -23.81
C CYS A 17 -32.35 -44.99 -22.63
N LYS A 18 -31.85 -45.59 -21.56
CA LYS A 18 -31.42 -44.86 -20.35
C LYS A 18 -30.25 -43.92 -20.58
N ILE A 19 -29.44 -44.16 -21.61
CA ILE A 19 -28.25 -43.36 -21.91
C ILE A 19 -28.58 -42.20 -22.86
N CYS A 20 -29.23 -42.47 -23.99
CA CYS A 20 -29.44 -41.45 -25.02
C CYS A 20 -30.91 -40.98 -25.18
N GLY A 21 -31.82 -41.46 -24.34
CA GLY A 21 -33.23 -41.06 -24.33
C GLY A 21 -34.04 -41.48 -25.55
N THR A 22 -33.47 -42.27 -26.47
CA THR A 22 -34.15 -42.67 -27.71
C THR A 22 -35.28 -43.65 -27.43
N LYS A 23 -36.48 -43.36 -27.94
CA LYS A 23 -37.67 -44.21 -27.83
C LYS A 23 -37.49 -45.47 -28.67
N LEU A 24 -37.84 -46.63 -28.10
CA LEU A 24 -37.69 -47.93 -28.76
C LEU A 24 -39.03 -48.37 -29.33
N GLU A 25 -39.11 -48.58 -30.64
CA GLU A 25 -40.32 -49.07 -31.30
C GLU A 25 -40.36 -50.60 -31.25
N ARG A 26 -41.40 -51.17 -30.62
CA ARG A 26 -41.66 -52.62 -30.65
C ARG A 26 -42.70 -52.93 -31.73
N LYS A 27 -42.37 -53.87 -32.62
CA LYS A 27 -43.34 -54.52 -33.52
C LYS A 27 -43.95 -55.70 -32.76
N GLU A 28 -45.26 -55.66 -32.48
CA GLU A 28 -45.97 -56.78 -31.88
C GLU A 28 -46.17 -57.89 -32.92
N VAL A 29 -45.60 -59.08 -32.67
CA VAL A 29 -45.83 -60.28 -33.48
C VAL A 29 -47.00 -61.05 -32.88
N LYS A 30 -48.11 -61.13 -33.62
CA LYS A 30 -49.20 -62.10 -33.39
C LYS A 30 -48.69 -63.50 -33.70
N GLN A 31 -48.85 -64.45 -32.78
CA GLN A 31 -48.78 -65.87 -33.11
C GLN A 31 -49.93 -66.64 -32.45
N ARG A 32 -50.53 -67.50 -33.26
CA ARG A 32 -51.73 -68.29 -33.03
C ARG A 32 -51.31 -69.76 -32.83
N ASN A 33 -52.04 -70.42 -31.94
CA ASN A 33 -52.44 -71.84 -31.91
C ASN A 33 -51.84 -72.80 -30.86
N SER A 34 -52.80 -73.31 -30.08
CA SER A 34 -53.05 -74.70 -29.64
C SER A 34 -52.13 -75.39 -28.64
N LEU A 35 -52.66 -75.70 -27.45
CA LEU A 35 -53.21 -77.02 -27.10
C LEU A 35 -53.94 -76.98 -25.74
N LEU A 36 -54.95 -77.84 -25.62
CA LEU A 36 -55.86 -78.02 -24.49
C LEU A 36 -55.13 -78.51 -23.22
N ASP A 37 -55.52 -78.03 -22.04
CA ASP A 37 -56.48 -78.74 -21.18
C ASP A 37 -56.78 -77.99 -19.87
N ASN A 38 -58.08 -77.91 -19.59
CA ASN A 38 -58.75 -77.92 -18.29
C ASN A 38 -58.08 -77.25 -17.08
N GLU A 39 -58.61 -76.09 -16.67
CA GLU A 39 -59.11 -75.94 -15.30
C GLU A 39 -60.04 -74.72 -15.16
N LYS A 40 -61.13 -74.93 -14.41
CA LYS A 40 -62.22 -73.99 -14.18
C LYS A 40 -61.73 -72.78 -13.36
N ALA A 41 -61.59 -71.63 -13.99
CA ALA A 41 -61.48 -70.34 -13.29
C ALA A 41 -62.77 -69.54 -13.47
N LYS A 42 -63.49 -69.35 -12.35
CA LYS A 42 -64.71 -68.54 -12.22
C LYS A 42 -64.52 -67.14 -12.82
N ASN A 43 -65.31 -66.84 -13.86
CA ASN A 43 -65.54 -65.48 -14.35
C ASN A 43 -66.24 -64.65 -13.26
N ASN A 44 -65.50 -63.79 -12.59
CA ASN A 44 -66.04 -62.64 -11.89
C ASN A 44 -65.66 -61.37 -12.67
N ASN A 45 -66.27 -61.19 -13.84
CA ASN A 45 -66.29 -59.87 -14.49
C ASN A 45 -67.18 -58.95 -13.66
N LYS A 46 -66.58 -58.34 -12.64
CA LYS A 46 -67.17 -57.20 -11.96
C LYS A 46 -67.20 -56.07 -12.98
N ILE A 47 -68.36 -55.89 -13.62
CA ILE A 47 -68.65 -54.74 -14.48
C ILE A 47 -68.30 -53.50 -13.66
N LEU A 48 -67.15 -52.88 -13.95
CA LEU A 48 -66.77 -51.63 -13.32
C LEU A 48 -67.78 -50.59 -13.80
N ASN A 49 -68.67 -50.22 -12.88
CA ASN A 49 -69.71 -49.24 -13.07
C ASN A 49 -69.08 -47.97 -13.68
N LYS A 50 -69.58 -47.42 -14.80
CA LYS A 50 -68.97 -46.24 -15.46
C LYS A 50 -68.74 -45.07 -14.49
N LYS A 51 -69.56 -44.98 -13.43
CA LYS A 51 -69.40 -44.03 -12.31
C LYS A 51 -68.15 -44.29 -11.45
N ALA A 52 -67.75 -45.54 -11.25
CA ALA A 52 -66.55 -45.92 -10.49
C ALA A 52 -65.25 -45.62 -11.26
N ILE A 53 -65.23 -45.79 -12.58
CA ILE A 53 -64.08 -45.39 -13.43
C ILE A 53 -63.90 -43.86 -13.42
N PHE A 54 -64.99 -43.10 -13.46
CA PHE A 54 -64.95 -41.64 -13.38
C PHE A 54 -64.42 -41.14 -12.03
N ILE A 55 -64.81 -41.79 -10.92
CA ILE A 55 -64.31 -41.46 -9.57
C ILE A 55 -62.80 -41.74 -9.46
N VAL A 56 -62.30 -42.85 -10.00
CA VAL A 56 -60.87 -43.19 -10.00
C VAL A 56 -60.04 -42.20 -10.84
N PHE A 57 -60.60 -41.71 -11.95
CA PHE A 57 -59.93 -40.66 -12.76
C PHE A 57 -59.89 -39.31 -12.04
N ILE A 58 -60.98 -38.91 -11.35
CA ILE A 58 -61.01 -37.67 -10.56
C ILE A 58 -60.02 -37.74 -9.39
N THR A 59 -59.94 -38.87 -8.68
CA THR A 59 -58.97 -39.03 -7.58
C THR A 59 -57.52 -39.04 -8.05
N LEU A 60 -57.25 -39.58 -9.24
CA LEU A 60 -55.92 -39.54 -9.84
C LEU A 60 -55.54 -38.12 -10.29
N ILE A 61 -56.47 -37.37 -10.88
CA ILE A 61 -56.27 -35.96 -11.28
C ILE A 61 -56.08 -35.06 -10.06
N THR A 62 -56.80 -35.28 -8.95
CA THR A 62 -56.60 -34.52 -7.71
C THR A 62 -55.28 -34.88 -7.02
N MET A 63 -54.82 -36.14 -7.05
CA MET A 63 -53.48 -36.49 -6.55
C MET A 63 -52.35 -35.83 -7.35
N ILE A 64 -52.47 -35.78 -8.68
CA ILE A 64 -51.47 -35.14 -9.55
C ILE A 64 -51.53 -33.61 -9.42
N GLY A 65 -52.73 -33.03 -9.36
CA GLY A 65 -52.94 -31.58 -9.22
C GLY A 65 -52.52 -31.02 -7.85
N THR A 66 -52.72 -31.78 -6.77
CA THR A 66 -52.28 -31.38 -5.41
C THR A 66 -50.77 -31.49 -5.24
N GLY A 67 -50.12 -32.52 -5.79
CA GLY A 67 -48.66 -32.65 -5.75
C GLY A 67 -47.93 -31.57 -6.55
N PHE A 68 -48.43 -31.24 -7.75
CA PHE A 68 -47.79 -30.24 -8.61
C PHE A 68 -48.03 -28.79 -8.16
N GLY A 69 -49.23 -28.49 -7.64
CA GLY A 69 -49.58 -27.17 -7.11
C GLY A 69 -48.86 -26.83 -5.81
N THR A 70 -48.77 -27.78 -4.87
CA THR A 70 -48.06 -27.59 -3.59
C THR A 70 -46.56 -27.45 -3.80
N TYR A 71 -45.96 -28.23 -4.71
CA TYR A 71 -44.55 -28.12 -5.07
C TYR A 71 -44.19 -26.72 -5.59
N LYS A 72 -44.95 -26.18 -6.55
CA LYS A 72 -44.75 -24.84 -7.09
C LYS A 72 -44.95 -23.74 -6.04
N TYR A 73 -45.95 -23.89 -5.18
CA TYR A 73 -46.21 -22.94 -4.09
C TYR A 73 -45.05 -22.89 -3.09
N VAL A 74 -44.56 -24.05 -2.64
CA VAL A 74 -43.44 -24.13 -1.69
C VAL A 74 -42.16 -23.55 -2.29
N HIS A 75 -41.88 -23.79 -3.58
CA HIS A 75 -40.71 -23.21 -4.26
C HIS A 75 -40.83 -21.68 -4.38
N ALA A 76 -42.00 -21.16 -4.76
CA ALA A 76 -42.23 -19.73 -4.84
C ALA A 76 -42.14 -19.04 -3.47
N LYS A 77 -42.66 -19.68 -2.41
CA LYS A 77 -42.53 -19.17 -1.04
C LYS A 77 -41.08 -19.12 -0.60
N LYS A 78 -40.34 -20.23 -0.73
CA LYS A 78 -38.91 -20.29 -0.38
C LYS A 78 -38.08 -19.25 -1.14
N PHE A 79 -38.34 -19.07 -2.44
CA PHE A 79 -37.69 -18.02 -3.22
C PHE A 79 -37.93 -16.63 -2.63
N ASN A 80 -39.19 -16.29 -2.33
CA ASN A 80 -39.53 -14.97 -1.78
C ASN A 80 -38.95 -14.76 -0.38
N ASP A 81 -38.96 -15.79 0.47
CA ASP A 81 -38.39 -15.75 1.82
C ASP A 81 -36.86 -15.50 1.74
N LEU A 82 -36.15 -16.26 0.90
CA LEU A 82 -34.71 -16.07 0.67
C LEU A 82 -34.37 -14.67 0.15
N VAL A 83 -35.15 -14.14 -0.79
CA VAL A 83 -34.94 -12.78 -1.31
C VAL A 83 -35.15 -11.73 -0.22
N LYS A 84 -36.18 -11.90 0.62
CA LYS A 84 -36.46 -10.99 1.73
C LYS A 84 -35.33 -11.01 2.77
N ASP A 85 -34.85 -12.19 3.12
CA ASP A 85 -33.74 -12.35 4.07
C ASP A 85 -32.44 -11.78 3.48
N ALA A 86 -32.17 -12.03 2.19
CA ALA A 86 -31.03 -11.46 1.48
C ALA A 86 -31.05 -9.92 1.49
N ASP A 87 -32.21 -9.31 1.19
CA ASP A 87 -32.39 -7.86 1.24
C ASP A 87 -32.14 -7.34 2.67
N ALA A 88 -32.73 -7.96 3.70
CA ALA A 88 -32.55 -7.54 5.08
C ALA A 88 -31.08 -7.61 5.52
N THR A 89 -30.39 -8.68 5.15
CA THR A 89 -28.97 -8.91 5.43
C THR A 89 -28.08 -7.93 4.66
N PHE A 90 -28.41 -7.63 3.40
CA PHE A 90 -27.72 -6.60 2.60
C PHE A 90 -27.80 -5.22 3.27
N TYR A 91 -28.98 -4.80 3.73
CA TYR A 91 -29.14 -3.51 4.42
C TYR A 91 -28.50 -3.46 5.81
N LYS A 92 -28.19 -4.62 6.41
CA LYS A 92 -27.34 -4.72 7.61
C LYS A 92 -25.83 -4.70 7.29
N ASN A 93 -25.47 -4.48 6.02
CA ASN A 93 -24.10 -4.53 5.50
C ASN A 93 -23.43 -5.91 5.58
N ASN A 94 -24.18 -7.00 5.83
CA ASN A 94 -23.60 -8.35 5.81
C ASN A 94 -23.60 -8.91 4.37
N TYR A 95 -22.75 -8.35 3.52
CA TYR A 95 -22.81 -8.65 2.09
C TYR A 95 -22.48 -10.10 1.74
N ASN A 96 -21.63 -10.78 2.52
CA ASN A 96 -21.30 -12.20 2.32
C ASN A 96 -22.55 -13.09 2.43
N GLU A 97 -23.32 -12.92 3.50
CA GLU A 97 -24.54 -13.70 3.71
C GLU A 97 -25.62 -13.31 2.69
N ALA A 98 -25.76 -12.02 2.34
CA ALA A 98 -26.67 -11.58 1.29
C ALA A 98 -26.35 -12.21 -0.08
N ILE A 99 -25.07 -12.29 -0.45
CA ILE A 99 -24.60 -12.96 -1.68
C ILE A 99 -25.01 -14.44 -1.68
N GLN A 100 -24.85 -15.14 -0.55
CA GLN A 100 -25.25 -16.54 -0.41
C GLN A 100 -26.76 -16.71 -0.59
N LEU A 101 -27.57 -15.91 0.12
CA LEU A 101 -29.03 -15.98 0.07
C LEU A 101 -29.59 -15.63 -1.32
N TYR A 102 -29.07 -14.61 -2.01
CA TYR A 102 -29.47 -14.33 -3.39
C TYR A 102 -29.06 -15.44 -4.36
N SER A 103 -27.89 -16.03 -4.17
CA SER A 103 -27.43 -17.16 -5.01
C SER A 103 -28.30 -18.39 -4.79
N GLU A 104 -28.69 -18.66 -3.54
CA GLU A 104 -29.63 -19.73 -3.20
C GLU A 104 -31.01 -19.46 -3.80
N ALA A 105 -31.53 -18.23 -3.71
CA ALA A 105 -32.80 -17.85 -4.33
C ALA A 105 -32.80 -18.13 -5.85
N LEU A 106 -31.70 -17.80 -6.54
CA LEU A 106 -31.54 -18.05 -7.98
C LEU A 106 -31.54 -19.54 -8.35
N SER A 107 -31.26 -20.45 -7.41
CA SER A 107 -31.39 -21.89 -7.63
C SER A 107 -32.85 -22.36 -7.73
N TYR A 108 -33.79 -21.62 -7.13
CA TYR A 108 -35.24 -21.90 -7.20
C TYR A 108 -35.89 -21.28 -8.43
N LYS A 109 -35.42 -20.10 -8.86
CA LYS A 109 -35.98 -19.36 -9.99
C LYS A 109 -34.91 -18.46 -10.63
N ASP A 110 -34.73 -18.59 -11.94
CA ASP A 110 -33.95 -17.61 -12.70
C ASP A 110 -34.71 -16.28 -12.81
N ASP A 111 -34.20 -15.24 -12.15
CA ASP A 111 -34.82 -13.92 -12.10
C ASP A 111 -33.77 -12.81 -12.31
N GLY A 112 -33.97 -12.02 -13.37
CA GLY A 112 -33.05 -10.94 -13.73
C GLY A 112 -32.88 -9.86 -12.67
N LYS A 113 -33.94 -9.57 -11.88
CA LYS A 113 -33.85 -8.58 -10.79
C LYS A 113 -32.98 -9.10 -9.66
N ILE A 114 -33.09 -10.38 -9.33
CA ILE A 114 -32.26 -11.01 -8.29
C ILE A 114 -30.81 -11.15 -8.74
N LYS A 115 -30.56 -11.47 -10.01
CA LYS A 115 -29.20 -11.41 -10.60
C LYS A 115 -28.56 -10.02 -10.44
N ASN A 116 -29.32 -8.94 -10.68
CA ASN A 116 -28.83 -7.58 -10.49
C ASN A 116 -28.53 -7.28 -9.01
N LYS A 117 -29.41 -7.69 -8.08
CA LYS A 117 -29.17 -7.55 -6.64
C LYS A 117 -27.93 -8.33 -6.17
N LEU A 118 -27.74 -9.55 -6.67
CA LEU A 118 -26.53 -10.35 -6.41
C LEU A 118 -25.26 -9.63 -6.91
N SER A 119 -25.31 -9.06 -8.11
CA SER A 119 -24.19 -8.28 -8.66
C SER A 119 -23.89 -7.06 -7.80
N LEU A 120 -24.92 -6.35 -7.35
CA LEU A 120 -24.78 -5.20 -6.45
C LEU A 120 -24.14 -5.62 -5.12
N ALA A 121 -24.61 -6.71 -4.51
CA ALA A 121 -24.05 -7.25 -3.27
C ALA A 121 -22.56 -7.62 -3.41
N LYS A 122 -22.17 -8.22 -4.55
CA LYS A 122 -20.76 -8.50 -4.86
C LYS A 122 -19.92 -7.23 -5.01
N ALA A 123 -20.46 -6.19 -5.65
CA ALA A 123 -19.78 -4.90 -5.79
C ALA A 123 -19.56 -4.23 -4.42
N TYR A 124 -20.58 -4.22 -3.57
CA TYR A 124 -20.48 -3.71 -2.21
C TYR A 124 -19.46 -4.48 -1.37
N LYS A 125 -19.48 -5.81 -1.43
CA LYS A 125 -18.50 -6.66 -0.73
C LYS A 125 -17.07 -6.35 -1.15
N LYS A 126 -16.82 -6.21 -2.45
CA LYS A 126 -15.49 -5.86 -2.98
C LYS A 126 -15.04 -4.49 -2.49
N ASN A 127 -15.93 -3.50 -2.51
CA ASN A 127 -15.63 -2.15 -2.02
C ASN A 127 -15.36 -2.14 -0.50
N GLU A 128 -16.08 -2.95 0.27
CA GLU A 128 -15.82 -3.14 1.71
C GLU A 128 -14.43 -3.75 1.95
N ASP A 129 -14.02 -4.76 1.19
CA ASP A 129 -12.68 -5.35 1.32
C ASP A 129 -11.57 -4.33 1.01
N ILE A 130 -11.76 -3.53 -0.05
CA ILE A 130 -10.83 -2.46 -0.41
C ILE A 130 -10.75 -1.41 0.71
N TYR A 131 -11.90 -1.02 1.27
CA TYR A 131 -11.97 -0.06 2.36
C TYR A 131 -11.23 -0.56 3.60
N ASN A 132 -11.46 -1.82 4.00
CA ASN A 132 -10.80 -2.43 5.15
C ASN A 132 -9.28 -2.55 4.95
N GLN A 133 -8.81 -2.90 3.75
CA GLN A 133 -7.38 -2.87 3.42
C GLN A 133 -6.79 -1.46 3.58
N GLY A 134 -7.55 -0.42 3.20
CA GLY A 134 -7.16 0.97 3.44
C GLY A 134 -7.00 1.29 4.93
N LEU A 135 -7.92 0.82 5.78
CA LEU A 135 -7.84 1.00 7.23
C LEU A 135 -6.61 0.30 7.86
N GLU A 136 -6.29 -0.91 7.42
CA GLU A 136 -5.08 -1.63 7.87
C GLU A 136 -3.79 -0.86 7.54
N LEU A 137 -3.73 -0.24 6.37
CA LEU A 137 -2.60 0.59 5.94
C LEU A 137 -2.48 1.86 6.80
N ILE A 138 -3.60 2.47 7.21
CA ILE A 138 -3.58 3.62 8.15
C ILE A 138 -2.95 3.21 9.48
N ASN A 139 -3.31 2.05 10.03
CA ASN A 139 -2.74 1.56 11.30
C ASN A 139 -1.22 1.36 11.21
N SER A 140 -0.72 1.04 10.01
CA SER A 140 0.71 0.92 9.71
C SER A 140 1.37 2.24 9.30
N LYS A 141 0.66 3.38 9.40
CA LYS A 141 1.09 4.73 8.94
C LYS A 141 1.45 4.82 7.45
N LYS A 142 0.98 3.89 6.63
CA LYS A 142 1.22 3.83 5.19
C LYS A 142 0.19 4.66 4.44
N TYR A 143 0.16 5.96 4.72
CA TYR A 143 -0.92 6.86 4.28
C TYR A 143 -1.08 6.95 2.76
N LEU A 144 0.02 6.96 1.99
CA LEU A 144 -0.05 7.03 0.52
C LEU A 144 -0.64 5.75 -0.09
N GLU A 145 -0.25 4.58 0.43
CA GLU A 145 -0.79 3.29 0.04
C GLU A 145 -2.28 3.20 0.41
N ALA A 146 -2.66 3.70 1.59
CA ALA A 146 -4.06 3.76 2.02
C ALA A 146 -4.90 4.64 1.09
N ILE A 147 -4.41 5.82 0.69
CA ILE A 147 -5.07 6.70 -0.28
C ILE A 147 -5.30 5.97 -1.61
N GLN A 148 -4.31 5.22 -2.10
CA GLN A 148 -4.46 4.42 -3.32
C GLN A 148 -5.57 3.39 -3.19
N LYS A 149 -5.67 2.69 -2.04
CA LYS A 149 -6.76 1.74 -1.79
C LYS A 149 -8.13 2.42 -1.75
N PHE A 150 -8.30 3.49 -0.98
CA PHE A 150 -9.58 4.20 -0.90
C PHE A 150 -10.04 4.77 -2.26
N ASN A 151 -9.10 5.18 -3.12
CA ASN A 151 -9.43 5.64 -4.48
C ASN A 151 -9.88 4.51 -5.42
N GLN A 152 -9.70 3.23 -5.06
CA GLN A 152 -10.20 2.08 -5.83
C GLN A 152 -11.68 1.77 -5.52
N VAL A 153 -12.24 2.33 -4.45
CA VAL A 153 -13.66 2.15 -4.10
C VAL A 153 -14.53 2.85 -5.15
N ASN A 154 -15.45 2.11 -5.76
CA ASN A 154 -16.33 2.66 -6.79
C ASN A 154 -17.51 3.44 -6.19
N LYS A 155 -18.16 4.27 -7.02
CA LYS A 155 -19.31 5.11 -6.62
C LYS A 155 -20.64 4.36 -6.46
N GLU A 156 -20.74 3.11 -6.91
CA GLU A 156 -21.98 2.31 -6.77
C GLU A 156 -22.27 1.99 -5.31
N ALA A 157 -21.22 1.79 -4.49
CA ALA A 157 -21.35 1.65 -3.04
C ALA A 157 -21.27 3.03 -2.35
N LEU A 158 -22.27 3.89 -2.58
CA LEU A 158 -22.23 5.32 -2.23
C LEU A 158 -21.76 5.60 -0.78
N LYS A 159 -22.24 4.82 0.19
CA LYS A 159 -21.82 4.96 1.59
C LYS A 159 -20.32 4.70 1.77
N ILE A 160 -19.85 3.53 1.33
CA ILE A 160 -18.42 3.14 1.43
C ILE A 160 -17.55 4.12 0.65
N TYR A 161 -18.02 4.57 -0.51
CA TYR A 161 -17.34 5.59 -1.32
C TYR A 161 -17.16 6.90 -0.55
N ASN A 162 -18.23 7.44 0.04
CA ASN A 162 -18.15 8.69 0.80
C ASN A 162 -17.20 8.55 2.00
N ASP A 163 -17.33 7.46 2.77
CA ASP A 163 -16.44 7.16 3.90
C ASP A 163 -14.98 7.04 3.43
N SER A 164 -14.74 6.47 2.23
CA SER A 164 -13.41 6.38 1.61
C SER A 164 -12.85 7.76 1.26
N GLN A 165 -13.67 8.67 0.71
CA GLN A 165 -13.23 10.02 0.38
C GLN A 165 -12.87 10.83 1.63
N GLU A 166 -13.60 10.64 2.73
CA GLU A 166 -13.25 11.23 4.03
C GLU A 166 -11.92 10.69 4.54
N LYS A 167 -11.72 9.36 4.47
CA LYS A 167 -10.45 8.73 4.85
C LYS A 167 -9.28 9.17 3.98
N VAL A 168 -9.47 9.46 2.70
CA VAL A 168 -8.44 10.06 1.84
C VAL A 168 -8.03 11.44 2.37
N LYS A 169 -8.98 12.29 2.77
CA LYS A 169 -8.68 13.62 3.34
C LYS A 169 -7.88 13.47 4.64
N GLU A 170 -8.31 12.59 5.54
CA GLU A 170 -7.62 12.30 6.80
C GLU A 170 -6.18 11.79 6.57
N CYS A 171 -6.00 10.85 5.64
CA CYS A 171 -4.67 10.32 5.31
C CYS A 171 -3.73 11.40 4.77
N LYS A 172 -4.22 12.30 3.91
CA LYS A 172 -3.42 13.43 3.41
C LYS A 172 -2.98 14.34 4.54
N GLN A 173 -3.89 14.70 5.44
CA GLN A 173 -3.58 15.55 6.58
C GLN A 173 -2.55 14.90 7.52
N ASN A 174 -2.74 13.63 7.86
CA ASN A 174 -1.81 12.88 8.70
C ASN A 174 -0.41 12.78 8.07
N TYR A 175 -0.35 12.48 6.76
CA TYR A 175 0.91 12.45 6.03
C TYR A 175 1.64 13.80 6.06
N ILE A 176 0.91 14.90 5.80
CA ILE A 176 1.47 16.25 5.83
C ILE A 176 1.99 16.59 7.23
N ASN A 177 1.21 16.32 8.27
CA ASN A 177 1.60 16.57 9.66
C ASN A 177 2.87 15.80 10.06
N ASP A 178 3.00 14.52 9.68
CA ASP A 178 4.20 13.74 9.96
C ASP A 178 5.43 14.28 9.21
N LYS A 179 5.26 14.77 7.97
CA LYS A 179 6.35 15.42 7.23
C LYS A 179 6.73 16.77 7.83
N LEU A 180 5.78 17.57 8.30
CA LEU A 180 6.06 18.84 8.97
C LEU A 180 6.89 18.65 10.25
N LYS A 181 6.60 17.61 11.05
CA LYS A 181 7.44 17.26 12.21
C LYS A 181 8.88 16.93 11.83
N LEU A 182 9.08 16.24 10.71
CA LEU A 182 10.43 15.98 10.18
C LEU A 182 11.11 17.26 9.71
N VAL A 183 10.37 18.19 9.10
CA VAL A 183 10.90 19.52 8.72
C VAL A 183 11.40 20.26 9.96
N GLU A 184 10.59 20.40 11.01
CA GLU A 184 10.96 21.10 12.24
C GLU A 184 12.22 20.50 12.90
N LYS A 185 12.32 19.16 12.95
CA LYS A 185 13.50 18.46 13.46
C LYS A 185 14.76 18.80 12.64
N ASN A 186 14.67 18.74 11.31
CA ASN A 186 15.84 18.92 10.43
C ASN A 186 16.25 20.40 10.29
N ILE A 187 15.33 21.35 10.46
CA ILE A 187 15.65 22.78 10.57
C ILE A 187 16.55 23.02 11.80
N SER A 188 16.23 22.41 12.94
CA SER A 188 17.03 22.55 14.16
C SER A 188 18.42 21.92 14.02
N SER A 189 18.52 20.83 13.26
CA SER A 189 19.79 20.15 12.94
C SER A 189 20.53 20.76 11.75
N LYS A 190 20.04 21.85 11.16
CA LYS A 190 20.60 22.53 9.96
C LYS A 190 20.74 21.61 8.73
N GLU A 191 19.97 20.52 8.66
CA GLU A 191 19.95 19.57 7.55
C GLU A 191 18.99 20.04 6.43
N TYR A 192 19.30 21.20 5.86
CA TYR A 192 18.37 21.92 4.98
C TYR A 192 18.02 21.19 3.68
N GLU A 193 18.91 20.34 3.14
CA GLU A 193 18.63 19.53 1.95
C GLU A 193 17.48 18.55 2.22
N LYS A 194 17.46 17.91 3.41
CA LYS A 194 16.36 17.03 3.83
C LYS A 194 15.07 17.80 4.04
N VAL A 195 15.15 19.01 4.60
CA VAL A 195 13.99 19.90 4.75
C VAL A 195 13.33 20.15 3.39
N MET A 196 14.12 20.54 2.37
CA MET A 196 13.59 20.80 1.03
C MET A 196 12.96 19.55 0.40
N GLN A 197 13.54 18.36 0.63
CA GLN A 197 12.96 17.10 0.17
C GLN A 197 11.59 16.82 0.82
N TYR A 198 11.44 17.04 2.12
CA TYR A 198 10.16 16.84 2.80
C TYR A 198 9.11 17.87 2.38
N LEU A 199 9.49 19.13 2.18
CA LEU A 199 8.59 20.17 1.68
C LEU A 199 8.08 19.85 0.27
N ALA A 200 8.95 19.36 -0.63
CA ALA A 200 8.54 18.91 -1.96
C ALA A 200 7.55 17.72 -1.90
N GLN A 201 7.75 16.80 -0.96
CA GLN A 201 6.81 15.69 -0.72
C GLN A 201 5.43 16.19 -0.27
N ILE A 202 5.36 17.27 0.53
CA ILE A 202 4.09 17.89 0.92
C ILE A 202 3.41 18.54 -0.28
N GLU A 203 4.14 19.28 -1.12
CA GLU A 203 3.60 19.95 -2.31
C GLU A 203 3.00 18.97 -3.33
N ASN A 204 3.54 17.76 -3.41
CA ASN A 204 2.98 16.70 -4.25
C ASN A 204 1.57 16.25 -3.80
N ILE A 205 1.24 16.43 -2.51
CA ILE A 205 -0.05 16.07 -1.92
C ILE A 205 -1.00 17.26 -1.89
N ASP A 206 -0.49 18.42 -1.49
CA ASP A 206 -1.20 19.69 -1.38
C ASP A 206 -0.32 20.82 -1.89
N LYS A 207 -0.50 21.16 -3.18
CA LYS A 207 0.27 22.20 -3.88
C LYS A 207 0.11 23.59 -3.27
N ASN A 208 -1.01 23.84 -2.58
CA ASN A 208 -1.35 25.15 -2.03
C ASN A 208 -1.17 25.19 -0.51
N ASN A 209 -0.40 24.27 0.06
CA ASN A 209 -0.17 24.21 1.49
C ASN A 209 0.55 25.49 1.96
N SER A 210 -0.14 26.33 2.73
CA SER A 210 0.37 27.63 3.17
C SER A 210 1.62 27.52 4.05
N SER A 211 1.72 26.45 4.85
CA SER A 211 2.88 26.20 5.71
C SER A 211 4.16 25.98 4.89
N VAL A 212 4.08 25.33 3.73
CA VAL A 212 5.26 25.04 2.90
C VAL A 212 5.92 26.32 2.39
N LYS A 213 5.13 27.27 1.88
CA LYS A 213 5.66 28.53 1.36
C LYS A 213 6.43 29.31 2.44
N ASN A 214 5.86 29.39 3.63
CA ASN A 214 6.50 30.08 4.76
C ASN A 214 7.78 29.38 5.18
N LEU A 215 7.77 28.05 5.28
CA LEU A 215 8.94 27.25 5.69
C LEU A 215 10.10 27.36 4.68
N LYS A 216 9.82 27.38 3.37
CA LYS A 216 10.87 27.59 2.35
C LYS A 216 11.58 28.93 2.54
N SER A 217 10.81 30.00 2.73
CA SER A 217 11.35 31.34 3.01
C SER A 217 12.20 31.35 4.29
N THR A 218 11.73 30.72 5.37
CA THR A 218 12.50 30.61 6.62
C THR A 218 13.82 29.86 6.43
N VAL A 219 13.83 28.78 5.64
CA VAL A 219 15.05 28.02 5.35
C VAL A 219 16.03 28.85 4.53
N GLU A 220 15.56 29.61 3.54
CA GLU A 220 16.39 30.51 2.74
C GLU A 220 17.02 31.61 3.61
N GLN A 221 16.24 32.26 4.47
CA GLN A 221 16.73 33.27 5.40
C GLN A 221 17.81 32.72 6.33
N ARG A 222 17.59 31.56 6.96
CA ARG A 222 18.58 30.94 7.83
C ARG A 222 19.87 30.57 7.10
N LYS A 223 19.78 30.11 5.85
CA LYS A 223 20.96 29.84 5.01
C LYS A 223 21.76 31.11 4.73
N GLU A 224 21.10 32.24 4.52
CA GLU A 224 21.77 33.53 4.32
C GLU A 224 22.39 34.08 5.60
N GLU A 225 21.67 34.01 6.72
CA GLU A 225 22.18 34.39 8.06
C GLU A 225 23.43 33.60 8.41
N GLU A 226 23.44 32.27 8.19
CA GLU A 226 24.63 31.45 8.42
C GLU A 226 25.82 31.82 7.53
N LYS A 227 25.57 32.27 6.29
CA LYS A 227 26.65 32.76 5.42
C LYS A 227 27.21 34.08 5.94
N LYS A 228 26.36 34.99 6.40
CA LYS A 228 26.77 36.28 6.97
C LYS A 228 27.52 36.10 8.27
N GLU A 229 27.03 35.27 9.20
CA GLU A 229 27.72 34.97 10.46
C GLU A 229 29.12 34.37 10.22
N LYS A 230 29.27 33.53 9.18
CA LYS A 230 30.57 32.99 8.78
C LYS A 230 31.51 34.07 8.25
N GLN A 231 31.02 34.95 7.40
CA GLN A 231 31.80 36.07 6.84
C GLN A 231 32.20 37.07 7.94
N GLU A 232 31.29 37.44 8.83
CA GLU A 232 31.56 38.36 9.94
C GLU A 232 32.60 37.79 10.91
N LYS A 233 32.56 36.49 11.20
CA LYS A 233 33.61 35.83 12.01
C LYS A 233 34.97 35.89 11.33
N GLU A 234 35.02 35.65 10.03
CA GLU A 234 36.26 35.71 9.26
C GLU A 234 36.82 37.14 9.17
N GLU A 235 35.96 38.15 8.97
CA GLU A 235 36.34 39.56 9.01
C GLU A 235 36.81 40.02 10.40
N LEU A 236 36.12 39.60 11.47
CA LEU A 236 36.51 39.93 12.83
C LEU A 236 37.88 39.32 13.19
N ASN A 237 38.12 38.07 12.78
CA ASN A 237 39.42 37.44 12.92
C ASN A 237 40.47 38.23 12.14
N ASN A 238 40.22 38.57 10.87
CA ASN A 238 41.13 39.37 10.06
C ASN A 238 41.46 40.74 10.68
N ARG A 239 40.49 41.42 11.32
CA ARG A 239 40.74 42.66 12.07
C ARG A 239 41.60 42.44 13.31
N LYS A 240 41.32 41.39 14.09
CA LYS A 240 42.17 41.01 15.23
C LYS A 240 43.61 40.73 14.80
N ASN A 241 43.83 40.17 13.61
CA ASN A 241 45.17 40.01 13.04
C ASN A 241 45.84 41.35 12.75
N ALA A 242 45.10 42.29 12.15
CA ALA A 242 45.63 43.59 11.77
C ALA A 242 45.95 44.49 12.97
N GLU A 243 45.21 44.34 14.08
CA GLU A 243 45.35 45.14 15.31
C GLU A 243 46.27 44.49 16.35
N SER A 244 46.70 43.24 16.15
CA SER A 244 47.63 42.54 17.05
C SER A 244 49.04 43.17 16.98
N ASN A 245 49.33 44.09 17.90
CA ASN A 245 50.68 44.61 18.14
C ASN A 245 51.66 43.54 18.70
N ASN A 246 51.16 42.34 19.01
CA ASN A 246 51.91 41.21 19.57
C ASN A 246 52.02 40.03 18.58
N LYS A 247 51.93 40.31 17.27
CA LYS A 247 52.11 39.28 16.24
C LYS A 247 53.49 38.64 16.39
N LEU A 248 53.49 37.31 16.57
CA LEU A 248 54.69 36.54 16.81
C LEU A 248 55.71 36.77 15.69
N SER A 249 56.92 37.22 16.04
CA SER A 249 57.97 37.42 15.05
C SER A 249 58.48 36.06 14.56
N LYS A 250 59.07 36.02 13.35
CA LYS A 250 59.69 34.78 12.84
C LYS A 250 60.78 34.25 13.79
N ALA A 251 61.45 35.13 14.54
CA ALA A 251 62.44 34.73 15.55
C ALA A 251 61.79 34.04 16.75
N ASP A 252 60.62 34.51 17.20
CA ASP A 252 59.90 33.89 18.31
C ASP A 252 59.28 32.55 17.91
N VAL A 253 58.90 32.38 16.65
CA VAL A 253 58.52 31.08 16.08
C VAL A 253 59.67 30.09 16.19
N TYR A 254 60.90 30.49 15.82
CA TYR A 254 62.05 29.60 15.95
C TYR A 254 62.35 29.21 17.41
N LYS A 255 62.23 30.14 18.35
CA LYS A 255 62.34 29.81 19.79
C LYS A 255 61.30 28.78 20.23
N LEU A 256 60.06 28.92 19.75
CA LEU A 256 58.98 27.96 20.02
C LEU A 256 59.26 26.59 19.40
N LEU A 257 59.85 26.54 18.20
CA LEU A 257 60.24 25.28 17.55
C LEU A 257 61.38 24.61 18.33
N GLU A 258 62.41 25.37 18.73
CA GLU A 258 63.51 24.87 19.57
C GLU A 258 62.99 24.29 20.90
N SER A 259 62.07 24.97 21.59
CA SER A 259 61.51 24.46 22.85
C SER A 259 60.69 23.17 22.69
N ASN A 260 60.26 22.85 21.46
CA ASN A 260 59.52 21.64 21.12
C ASN A 260 60.40 20.58 20.42
N GLY A 261 61.73 20.76 20.37
CA GLY A 261 62.64 19.82 19.71
C GLY A 261 62.50 19.78 18.18
N LEU A 262 62.12 20.90 17.57
CA LEU A 262 61.91 21.08 16.13
C LEU A 262 62.91 22.06 15.50
N ASP A 263 64.12 22.15 16.05
CA ASP A 263 65.18 23.11 15.70
C ASP A 263 65.71 22.94 14.26
N GLU A 264 65.52 21.78 13.64
CA GLU A 264 65.89 21.55 12.24
C GLU A 264 64.84 22.03 11.23
N MET A 265 63.67 22.48 11.68
CA MET A 265 62.57 22.89 10.81
C MET A 265 62.72 24.33 10.30
N GLU A 266 62.05 24.63 9.19
CA GLU A 266 62.02 25.94 8.56
C GLU A 266 60.61 26.53 8.60
N ALA A 267 60.51 27.81 8.98
CA ALA A 267 59.26 28.54 9.02
C ALA A 267 59.07 29.42 7.76
N VAL A 268 57.91 29.30 7.11
CA VAL A 268 57.48 30.11 5.96
C VAL A 268 56.23 30.90 6.34
N GLY A 269 56.16 32.17 5.96
CA GLY A 269 55.07 33.09 6.32
C GLY A 269 55.56 34.37 7.00
N PRO A 270 54.69 35.12 7.70
CA PRO A 270 53.30 34.75 8.00
C PRO A 270 52.40 34.83 6.75
N SER A 271 51.38 33.96 6.66
CA SER A 271 50.28 34.11 5.70
C SER A 271 48.96 33.58 6.28
N PRO A 272 47.79 34.12 5.86
CA PRO A 272 46.49 33.74 6.41
C PRO A 272 46.17 32.25 6.26
N LEU A 273 45.58 31.64 7.30
CA LEU A 273 45.05 30.28 7.24
C LEU A 273 43.71 30.26 6.50
N THR A 274 43.61 29.47 5.42
CA THR A 274 42.38 29.38 4.61
C THR A 274 41.67 28.03 4.76
N ARG A 275 40.33 28.07 4.75
CA ARG A 275 39.46 26.87 4.76
C ARG A 275 39.59 25.99 3.51
N GLU A 276 40.15 26.54 2.43
CA GLU A 276 40.35 25.82 1.17
C GLU A 276 41.40 24.72 1.28
N LYS A 277 42.39 24.90 2.16
CA LYS A 277 43.54 24.01 2.31
C LYS A 277 43.59 23.31 3.67
N PHE A 278 43.02 23.91 4.72
CA PHE A 278 43.13 23.44 6.09
C PHE A 278 41.76 23.19 6.75
N SER A 279 41.70 22.16 7.58
CA SER A 279 40.59 21.84 8.48
C SER A 279 41.08 21.92 9.92
N THR A 280 40.41 22.67 10.78
CA THR A 280 40.74 22.78 12.21
C THR A 280 39.48 22.86 13.07
N HIS A 281 39.56 22.31 14.28
CA HIS A 281 38.51 22.40 15.30
C HIS A 281 38.44 23.80 15.91
N ASP A 282 39.55 24.55 15.92
CA ASP A 282 39.58 25.96 16.35
C ASP A 282 39.16 26.86 15.18
N GLU A 283 37.85 26.99 14.93
CA GLU A 283 37.34 27.82 13.83
C GLU A 283 37.75 29.30 13.93
N GLY A 284 38.17 29.74 15.12
CA GLY A 284 38.71 31.08 15.34
C GLY A 284 40.02 31.32 14.61
N MET A 285 40.74 30.27 14.20
CA MET A 285 42.05 30.36 13.55
C MET A 285 41.96 30.72 12.06
N TYR A 286 40.79 30.56 11.43
CA TYR A 286 40.66 30.94 10.01
C TYR A 286 40.77 32.45 9.84
N GLY A 287 41.57 32.83 8.84
CA GLY A 287 41.99 34.20 8.62
C GLY A 287 43.28 34.56 9.36
N HIS A 288 43.60 33.94 10.51
CA HIS A 288 44.81 34.25 11.28
C HIS A 288 46.08 34.12 10.44
N ASP A 289 46.99 35.07 10.63
CA ASP A 289 48.34 34.98 10.09
C ASP A 289 49.07 33.81 10.76
N CYS A 290 49.52 32.86 9.95
CA CYS A 290 50.16 31.64 10.42
C CYS A 290 51.54 31.47 9.80
N TYR A 291 52.45 30.84 10.55
CA TYR A 291 53.70 30.32 10.02
C TYR A 291 53.54 28.83 9.69
N TYR A 292 53.90 28.47 8.47
CA TYR A 292 53.86 27.10 7.96
C TYR A 292 55.26 26.50 8.09
N ILE A 293 55.36 25.37 8.79
CA ILE A 293 56.62 24.77 9.19
C ILE A 293 56.86 23.49 8.42
N GLY A 294 58.04 23.33 7.82
CA GLY A 294 58.45 22.14 7.09
C GLY A 294 59.93 21.81 7.30
N GLY A 295 60.38 20.65 6.83
CA GLY A 295 61.81 20.30 6.85
C GLY A 295 62.61 21.13 5.85
N LYS A 296 63.90 21.40 6.15
CA LYS A 296 64.80 22.14 5.25
C LYS A 296 64.81 21.54 3.84
N GLY A 297 64.46 22.35 2.83
CA GLY A 297 64.39 21.93 1.43
C GLY A 297 63.19 21.04 1.06
N GLY A 298 62.26 20.80 1.99
CA GLY A 298 61.03 20.04 1.76
C GLY A 298 59.82 20.93 1.47
N ASN A 299 58.90 20.44 0.64
CA ASN A 299 57.64 21.14 0.32
C ASN A 299 56.46 20.73 1.22
N ALA A 300 56.68 19.82 2.17
CA ALA A 300 55.63 19.33 3.06
C ALA A 300 55.47 20.26 4.26
N ILE A 301 54.25 20.73 4.50
CA ILE A 301 53.87 21.45 5.71
C ILE A 301 53.58 20.40 6.78
N LEU A 302 54.40 20.38 7.83
CA LEU A 302 54.31 19.44 8.94
C LEU A 302 53.67 20.07 10.18
N PHE A 303 53.86 21.37 10.36
CA PHE A 303 53.25 22.11 11.47
C PHE A 303 52.75 23.48 11.02
N VAL A 304 51.84 24.04 11.81
CA VAL A 304 51.38 25.42 11.67
C VAL A 304 51.47 26.10 13.02
N VAL A 305 52.04 27.30 13.08
CA VAL A 305 52.03 28.16 14.26
C VAL A 305 51.10 29.33 14.00
N ASP A 306 50.09 29.50 14.84
CA ASP A 306 49.23 30.68 14.81
C ASP A 306 50.03 31.88 15.39
N ALA A 307 50.28 32.90 14.58
CA ALA A 307 51.08 34.05 14.98
C ALA A 307 50.37 34.98 15.97
N ILE A 308 49.10 34.71 16.30
CA ILE A 308 48.29 35.53 17.21
C ILE A 308 48.08 34.84 18.53
N THR A 309 47.78 33.54 18.50
CA THR A 309 47.56 32.76 19.73
C THR A 309 48.81 32.05 20.23
N ASN A 310 49.90 32.04 19.45
CA ASN A 310 51.16 31.34 19.70
C ASN A 310 51.00 29.82 19.86
N LYS A 311 49.87 29.28 19.41
CA LYS A 311 49.57 27.85 19.44
C LYS A 311 50.26 27.15 18.27
N LEU A 312 50.87 26.00 18.56
CA LEU A 312 51.49 25.11 17.58
C LEU A 312 50.53 23.97 17.23
N TYR A 313 50.41 23.65 15.95
CA TYR A 313 49.53 22.59 15.45
C TYR A 313 50.32 21.61 14.58
N SER A 314 50.07 20.30 14.74
CA SER A 314 50.53 19.26 13.81
C SER A 314 49.61 19.20 12.60
N CYS A 315 50.18 18.90 11.44
CA CYS A 315 49.46 18.71 10.19
C CYS A 315 49.32 17.20 9.87
N GLU A 316 48.09 16.72 9.73
CA GLU A 316 47.80 15.37 9.22
C GLU A 316 47.08 15.45 7.87
N LYS A 317 47.52 14.65 6.89
CA LYS A 317 46.97 14.70 5.53
C LYS A 317 45.84 13.69 5.41
N ILE A 318 44.61 14.15 5.21
CA ILE A 318 43.44 13.26 5.17
C ILE A 318 43.27 12.65 3.76
N ASP A 319 43.23 13.46 2.70
CA ASP A 319 42.82 12.98 1.35
C ASP A 319 43.59 13.65 0.18
N GLY A 320 44.86 13.99 0.39
CA GLY A 320 45.69 14.60 -0.66
C GLY A 320 45.40 16.07 -0.97
N ARG A 321 44.19 16.57 -0.63
CA ARG A 321 43.74 17.96 -0.85
C ARG A 321 43.67 18.81 0.43
N TYR A 322 43.38 18.20 1.57
CA TYR A 322 43.17 18.88 2.85
C TYR A 322 44.17 18.44 3.91
N ILE A 323 44.57 19.39 4.75
CA ILE A 323 45.44 19.19 5.91
C ILE A 323 44.62 19.46 7.18
N GLU A 324 44.47 18.46 8.05
CA GLU A 324 43.89 18.63 9.38
C GLU A 324 44.92 19.18 10.35
N LEU A 325 44.52 20.16 11.14
CA LEU A 325 45.34 20.75 12.19
C LEU A 325 44.89 20.24 13.56
N THR A 326 45.83 19.67 14.30
CA THR A 326 45.63 19.22 15.68
C THR A 326 46.54 20.03 16.60
N LEU A 327 45.97 20.61 17.65
CA LEU A 327 46.72 21.42 18.62
C LEU A 327 47.76 20.54 19.33
N ILE A 328 49.01 20.98 19.33
CA ILE A 328 50.09 20.39 20.12
C ILE A 328 50.15 21.19 21.43
N GLY A 329 50.01 20.46 22.53
CA GLY A 329 49.86 21.01 23.89
C GLY A 329 51.06 21.78 24.39
#